data_AF-A0A6L9KH85-F1
#
_entry.id   AF-A0A6L9KH85-F1
#
_cell.length_a   1.000
_cell.length_b   1.000
_cell.length_c   1.000
_cell.angle_alpha   90.00
_cell.angle_beta   90.00
_cell.angle_gamma   90.00
#
_symmetry.space_group_name_H-M   'P 1'
#
loop_
_entity.id
_entity.type
_entity.pdbx_description
1 polymer ?
#
loop_
_entity_poly.entity_id
_entity_poly.type
_entity_poly.pdbx_seq_one_letter_code
_entity_poly.pdbx_strand_id
1 'polypeptide(L)'
;MRRIGRLIAQIWVALACLLALPAFAATPGASKTVRVDTTNKKSPADAAIGKNCLSCHGPEDDPGIYGEWKKSTHAAKNVDCYDCHKSKQGDKGAFLHEGAYIHVVVSPMTCANCHATEVAQQQRSHHAKAGNILASLDNLLGEVIGGPAAVNAGCLQCHGSTVELDDKGRPTPQTWPNTGIGRINPDGSLGSCS
;
A
#
# COMPACT_ATOMS: atom_id res chain seq x y z
N MET A 1 -1.31 25.90 -65.52
CA MET A 1 -1.95 24.61 -65.17
C MET A 1 -1.33 23.85 -63.98
N ARG A 2 -0.08 24.13 -63.53
CA ARG A 2 0.56 23.39 -62.41
C ARG A 2 0.24 23.85 -60.97
N ARG A 3 -0.39 25.02 -60.76
CA ARG A 3 -0.69 25.56 -59.41
C ARG A 3 -2.04 25.11 -58.82
N ILE A 4 -3.01 24.71 -59.64
CA ILE A 4 -4.36 24.31 -59.17
C ILE A 4 -4.36 22.87 -58.64
N GLY A 5 -3.53 21.98 -59.20
CA GLY A 5 -3.43 20.58 -58.74
C GLY A 5 -2.80 20.41 -57.34
N ARG A 6 -1.97 21.37 -56.89
CA ARG A 6 -1.36 21.31 -55.55
C ARG A 6 -2.33 21.64 -54.42
N LEU A 7 -3.31 22.54 -54.65
CA LEU A 7 -4.33 22.86 -53.64
C LEU A 7 -5.32 21.72 -53.44
N ILE A 8 -5.71 21.02 -54.51
CA ILE A 8 -6.64 19.89 -54.40
C ILE A 8 -5.98 18.72 -53.64
N ALA A 9 -4.69 18.43 -53.90
CA ALA A 9 -3.98 17.39 -53.18
C ALA A 9 -3.80 17.67 -51.66
N GLN A 10 -3.68 18.95 -51.26
CA GLN A 10 -3.53 19.31 -49.83
C GLN A 10 -4.84 19.27 -49.05
N ILE A 11 -5.99 19.49 -49.71
CA ILE A 11 -7.31 19.43 -49.07
C ILE A 11 -7.72 17.98 -48.76
N TRP A 12 -7.36 17.02 -49.62
CA TRP A 12 -7.65 15.60 -49.38
C TRP A 12 -6.78 14.95 -48.29
N VAL A 13 -5.53 15.40 -48.13
CA VAL A 13 -4.65 14.90 -47.05
C VAL A 13 -5.09 15.44 -45.68
N ALA A 14 -5.61 16.66 -45.61
CA ALA A 14 -6.14 17.22 -44.36
C ALA A 14 -7.46 16.55 -43.91
N LEU A 15 -8.33 16.16 -44.85
CA LEU A 15 -9.61 15.51 -44.53
C LEU A 15 -9.45 14.02 -44.15
N ALA A 16 -8.43 13.34 -44.69
CA ALA A 16 -8.14 11.94 -44.36
C ALA A 16 -7.52 11.74 -42.97
N CYS A 17 -6.86 12.76 -42.40
CA CYS A 17 -6.30 12.70 -41.03
C CYS A 17 -7.33 12.92 -39.92
N LEU A 18 -8.54 13.40 -40.23
CA LEU A 18 -9.61 13.65 -39.24
C LEU A 18 -10.50 12.42 -38.96
N LEU A 19 -10.38 11.33 -39.73
CA LEU A 19 -11.24 10.14 -39.62
C LEU A 19 -10.54 8.91 -39.03
N ALA A 20 -9.29 9.03 -38.59
CA ALA A 20 -8.52 7.93 -38.01
C ALA A 20 -8.04 8.24 -36.58
N LEU A 21 -8.89 8.87 -35.76
CA LEU A 21 -8.74 8.81 -34.31
C LEU A 21 -9.24 7.43 -33.87
N PRO A 22 -8.37 6.47 -33.51
CA PRO A 22 -8.86 5.29 -32.82
C PRO A 22 -9.50 5.82 -31.55
N ALA A 23 -10.77 5.50 -31.36
CA ALA A 23 -11.45 5.71 -30.09
C ALA A 23 -10.63 4.95 -29.04
N PHE A 24 -9.76 5.66 -28.32
CA PHE A 24 -9.18 5.19 -27.08
C PHE A 24 -10.36 5.12 -26.11
N ALA A 25 -11.12 4.04 -26.19
CA ALA A 25 -11.98 3.61 -25.13
C ALA A 25 -11.03 3.38 -23.95
N ALA A 26 -10.97 4.35 -23.04
CA ALA A 26 -10.35 4.18 -21.76
C ALA A 26 -11.09 3.04 -21.08
N THR A 27 -10.57 1.81 -21.22
CA THR A 27 -10.96 0.71 -20.37
C THR A 27 -10.66 1.21 -18.96
N PRO A 28 -11.66 1.39 -18.08
CA PRO A 28 -11.36 1.66 -16.68
C PRO A 28 -10.48 0.51 -16.25
N GLY A 29 -9.21 0.79 -15.93
CA GLY A 29 -8.30 -0.22 -15.41
C GLY A 29 -9.05 -0.92 -14.29
N ALA A 30 -9.22 -2.23 -14.42
CA ALA A 30 -9.96 -3.04 -13.46
C ALA A 30 -9.32 -2.83 -12.09
N SER A 31 -9.87 -1.90 -11.31
CA SER A 31 -9.57 -1.78 -9.90
C SER A 31 -9.99 -3.11 -9.33
N LYS A 32 -9.01 -3.95 -8.96
CA LYS A 32 -9.27 -5.18 -8.24
C LYS A 32 -10.12 -4.76 -7.05
N THR A 33 -11.40 -5.10 -7.09
CA THR A 33 -12.34 -4.75 -6.02
C THR A 33 -11.72 -5.23 -4.73
N VAL A 34 -11.39 -4.30 -3.84
CA VAL A 34 -10.95 -4.59 -2.48
C VAL A 34 -12.06 -5.42 -1.86
N ARG A 35 -11.85 -6.74 -1.74
CA ARG A 35 -12.80 -7.62 -1.08
C ARG A 35 -12.70 -7.31 0.40
N VAL A 36 -13.56 -6.41 0.86
CA VAL A 36 -13.77 -6.14 2.27
C VAL A 36 -14.53 -7.33 2.85
N ASP A 37 -13.90 -8.09 3.74
CA ASP A 37 -14.61 -9.08 4.54
C ASP A 37 -15.20 -8.40 5.78
N THR A 38 -16.42 -7.89 5.63
CA THR A 38 -17.18 -7.25 6.73
C THR A 38 -17.65 -8.26 7.79
N THR A 39 -17.35 -9.56 7.64
CA THR A 39 -17.75 -10.60 8.58
C THR A 39 -16.67 -10.94 9.60
N ASN A 40 -15.52 -10.27 9.55
CA ASN A 40 -14.39 -10.50 10.46
C ASN A 40 -14.69 -9.97 11.88
N LYS A 41 -15.54 -10.70 12.61
CA LYS A 41 -15.79 -10.47 14.04
C LYS A 41 -14.75 -11.20 14.86
N LYS A 42 -14.14 -10.47 15.79
CA LYS A 42 -13.20 -11.00 16.79
C LYS A 42 -13.81 -12.19 17.53
N SER A 43 -13.19 -13.36 17.39
CA SER A 43 -13.61 -14.57 18.11
C SER A 43 -13.11 -14.57 19.57
N PRO A 44 -13.69 -15.38 20.46
CA PRO A 44 -13.15 -15.56 21.80
C PRO A 44 -11.70 -16.06 21.82
N ALA A 45 -11.31 -16.88 20.83
CA ALA A 45 -9.93 -17.35 20.68
C ALA A 45 -8.99 -16.20 20.29
N ASP A 46 -9.40 -15.35 19.34
CA ASP A 46 -8.61 -14.17 18.95
C ASP A 46 -8.43 -13.22 20.14
N ALA A 47 -9.48 -13.01 20.93
CA ALA A 47 -9.42 -12.18 22.13
C ALA A 47 -8.50 -12.77 23.22
N ALA A 48 -8.39 -14.09 23.31
CA ALA A 48 -7.44 -14.73 24.22
C ALA A 48 -5.99 -14.52 23.76
N ILE A 49 -5.73 -14.65 22.45
CA ILE A 49 -4.40 -14.39 21.85
C ILE A 49 -4.01 -12.93 22.07
N GLY A 50 -4.90 -11.98 21.77
CA GLY A 50 -4.62 -10.55 21.94
C GLY A 50 -4.30 -10.15 23.38
N LYS A 51 -4.95 -10.78 24.37
CA LYS A 51 -4.57 -10.63 25.79
C LYS A 51 -3.19 -11.20 26.09
N ASN A 52 -2.82 -12.31 25.48
CA ASN A 52 -1.53 -12.94 25.67
C ASN A 52 -0.39 -12.07 25.10
N CYS A 53 -0.62 -11.30 24.03
CA CYS A 53 0.35 -10.34 23.53
C CYS A 53 0.81 -9.35 24.63
N LEU A 54 -0.11 -8.92 25.50
CA LEU A 54 0.17 -7.96 26.56
C LEU A 54 0.98 -8.53 27.72
N SER A 55 1.16 -9.86 27.83
CA SER A 55 2.01 -10.44 28.87
C SER A 55 3.50 -10.22 28.61
N CYS A 56 3.88 -9.91 27.36
CA CYS A 56 5.26 -9.64 26.95
C CYS A 56 5.41 -8.30 26.23
N HIS A 57 4.38 -7.77 25.58
CA HIS A 57 4.34 -6.39 25.04
C HIS A 57 3.57 -5.46 25.97
N GLY A 58 3.83 -5.60 27.28
CA GLY A 58 3.15 -4.88 28.36
C GLY A 58 3.87 -3.59 28.76
N PRO A 59 3.39 -2.91 29.82
CA PRO A 59 3.98 -1.68 30.34
C PRO A 59 5.42 -1.83 30.83
N GLU A 60 5.81 -3.03 31.29
CA GLU A 60 7.14 -3.26 31.88
C GLU A 60 8.20 -3.62 30.82
N ASP A 61 7.82 -4.41 29.82
CA ASP A 61 8.74 -4.91 28.79
C ASP A 61 8.81 -3.99 27.56
N ASP A 62 7.67 -3.49 27.08
CA ASP A 62 7.56 -2.62 25.89
C ASP A 62 6.69 -1.38 26.15
N PRO A 63 7.09 -0.48 27.08
CA PRO A 63 6.28 0.66 27.49
C PRO A 63 5.91 1.62 26.35
N GLY A 64 6.73 1.68 25.29
CA GLY A 64 6.50 2.55 24.14
C GLY A 64 5.24 2.17 23.37
N ILE A 65 5.25 1.00 22.74
CA ILE A 65 4.11 0.53 21.92
C ILE A 65 2.86 0.30 22.78
N TYR A 66 3.03 -0.24 23.98
CA TYR A 66 1.94 -0.41 24.93
C TYR A 66 1.29 0.93 25.25
N GLY A 67 2.10 1.94 25.57
CA GLY A 67 1.63 3.28 25.93
C GLY A 67 0.90 3.98 24.79
N GLU A 68 1.38 3.88 23.55
CA GLU A 68 0.72 4.44 22.37
C GLU A 68 -0.61 3.75 22.09
N TRP A 69 -0.63 2.42 22.05
CA TRP A 69 -1.87 1.66 21.86
C TRP A 69 -2.88 1.96 22.98
N LYS A 70 -2.46 1.92 24.25
CA LYS A 70 -3.35 2.09 25.41
C LYS A 70 -4.06 3.44 25.42
N LYS A 71 -3.43 4.49 24.89
CA LYS A 71 -4.00 5.85 24.76
C LYS A 71 -4.88 6.03 23.52
N SER A 72 -4.86 5.08 22.58
CA SER A 72 -5.60 5.17 21.32
C SER A 72 -7.11 4.93 21.48
N THR A 73 -7.87 5.40 20.49
CA THR A 73 -9.31 5.05 20.39
C THR A 73 -9.52 3.57 20.11
N HIS A 74 -8.59 2.91 19.42
CA HIS A 74 -8.66 1.46 19.16
C HIS A 74 -8.68 0.65 20.46
N ALA A 75 -7.80 0.96 21.41
CA ALA A 75 -7.83 0.32 22.73
C ALA A 75 -9.15 0.58 23.47
N ALA A 76 -9.67 1.81 23.43
CA ALA A 76 -10.96 2.16 24.04
C ALA A 76 -12.16 1.45 23.39
N LYS A 77 -12.01 0.96 22.15
CA LYS A 77 -13.01 0.21 21.40
C LYS A 77 -12.73 -1.30 21.33
N ASN A 78 -11.86 -1.81 22.20
CA ASN A 78 -11.48 -3.23 22.29
C ASN A 78 -10.81 -3.81 21.04
N VAL A 79 -10.18 -2.96 20.22
CA VAL A 79 -9.27 -3.37 19.15
C VAL A 79 -7.87 -3.51 19.75
N ASP A 80 -7.36 -4.73 19.79
CA ASP A 80 -6.06 -5.08 20.38
C ASP A 80 -4.99 -5.39 19.32
N CYS A 81 -3.81 -5.81 19.79
CA CYS A 81 -2.67 -6.16 18.95
C CYS A 81 -3.04 -7.19 17.88
N TYR A 82 -3.80 -8.22 18.26
CA TYR A 82 -4.09 -9.34 17.38
C TYR A 82 -5.16 -9.00 16.35
N ASP A 83 -6.10 -8.09 16.65
CA ASP A 83 -7.09 -7.65 15.67
C ASP A 83 -6.47 -7.05 14.39
N CYS A 84 -5.29 -6.42 14.50
CA CYS A 84 -4.55 -5.85 13.36
C CYS A 84 -3.45 -6.78 12.83
N HIS A 85 -2.73 -7.46 13.71
CA HIS A 85 -1.57 -8.26 13.33
C HIS A 85 -1.89 -9.71 12.97
N LYS A 86 -3.11 -10.19 13.26
CA LYS A 86 -3.57 -11.54 12.92
C LYS A 86 -3.36 -11.84 11.43
N SER A 87 -2.78 -13.00 11.18
CA SER A 87 -2.62 -13.58 9.85
C SER A 87 -2.89 -15.09 9.91
N LYS A 88 -2.87 -15.74 8.75
CA LYS A 88 -2.94 -17.19 8.63
C LYS A 88 -1.65 -17.74 8.05
N GLN A 89 -1.38 -19.01 8.31
CA GLN A 89 -0.29 -19.71 7.67
C GLN A 89 -0.44 -19.63 6.15
N GLY A 90 0.61 -19.17 5.46
CA GLY A 90 0.63 -19.00 4.01
C GLY A 90 0.21 -17.61 3.52
N ASP A 91 -0.31 -16.74 4.40
CA ASP A 91 -0.50 -15.33 4.04
C ASP A 91 0.87 -14.67 3.80
N LYS A 92 0.93 -13.71 2.87
CA LYS A 92 2.18 -13.00 2.59
C LYS A 92 2.58 -12.15 3.80
N GLY A 93 3.80 -12.38 4.30
CA GLY A 93 4.32 -11.67 5.47
C GLY A 93 3.88 -12.30 6.79
N ALA A 94 3.19 -13.43 6.76
CA ALA A 94 2.82 -14.17 7.95
C ALA A 94 3.98 -15.03 8.44
N PHE A 95 4.23 -14.99 9.74
CA PHE A 95 5.16 -15.88 10.42
C PHE A 95 4.62 -16.27 11.80
N LEU A 96 5.12 -17.38 12.34
CA LEU A 96 4.74 -17.84 13.67
C LEU A 96 5.50 -17.03 14.74
N HIS A 97 4.76 -16.50 15.70
CA HIS A 97 5.29 -15.80 16.86
C HIS A 97 4.53 -16.26 18.10
N GLU A 98 5.23 -16.96 19.01
CA GLU A 98 4.67 -17.44 20.28
C GLU A 98 3.34 -18.22 20.12
N GLY A 99 3.26 -19.08 19.10
CA GLY A 99 2.09 -19.92 18.84
C GLY A 99 0.95 -19.25 18.06
N ALA A 100 1.07 -17.97 17.71
CA ALA A 100 0.14 -17.25 16.86
C ALA A 100 0.78 -16.86 15.52
N TYR A 101 0.04 -16.99 14.42
CA TYR A 101 0.47 -16.43 13.13
C TYR A 101 0.16 -14.94 13.07
N ILE A 102 1.19 -14.14 12.81
CA ILE A 102 1.10 -12.68 12.68
C ILE A 102 1.83 -12.17 11.45
N HIS A 103 1.45 -10.99 10.96
CA HIS A 103 2.30 -10.13 10.15
C HIS A 103 2.71 -8.89 10.94
N VAL A 104 3.90 -8.34 10.68
CA VAL A 104 4.33 -7.05 11.28
C VAL A 104 3.76 -5.87 10.48
N VAL A 105 3.67 -6.02 9.16
CA VAL A 105 3.23 -4.96 8.25
C VAL A 105 1.71 -4.98 8.14
N VAL A 106 1.04 -4.14 8.94
CA VAL A 106 -0.42 -3.96 8.84
C VAL A 106 -0.71 -3.10 7.60
N SER A 107 -1.43 -3.69 6.64
CA SER A 107 -1.76 -3.05 5.37
C SER A 107 -3.12 -2.34 5.41
N PRO A 108 -3.42 -1.47 4.43
CA PRO A 108 -4.77 -0.93 4.24
C PRO A 108 -5.87 -2.00 4.14
N MET A 109 -5.58 -3.22 3.70
CA MET A 109 -6.59 -4.28 3.60
C MET A 109 -7.02 -4.78 4.98
N THR A 110 -6.11 -4.80 5.96
CA THR A 110 -6.49 -5.07 7.36
C THR A 110 -7.41 -3.98 7.89
N CYS A 111 -7.09 -2.71 7.62
CA CYS A 111 -7.91 -1.57 8.03
C CYS A 111 -9.32 -1.64 7.43
N ALA A 112 -9.43 -2.11 6.19
CA ALA A 112 -10.69 -2.17 5.45
C ALA A 112 -11.75 -3.06 6.12
N ASN A 113 -11.34 -4.04 6.93
CA ASN A 113 -12.25 -4.89 7.71
C ASN A 113 -13.22 -4.08 8.58
N CYS A 114 -12.78 -2.91 9.07
CA CYS A 114 -13.60 -1.98 9.85
C CYS A 114 -13.82 -0.62 9.14
N HIS A 115 -12.85 -0.18 8.32
CA HIS A 115 -12.77 1.14 7.69
C HIS A 115 -12.83 1.06 6.15
N ALA A 116 -13.80 0.30 5.64
CA ALA A 116 -13.96 0.05 4.21
C ALA A 116 -14.06 1.33 3.37
N THR A 117 -14.80 2.32 3.88
CA THR A 117 -15.03 3.59 3.20
C THR A 117 -13.73 4.40 3.08
N GLU A 118 -13.00 4.56 4.18
CA GLU A 118 -11.76 5.33 4.24
C GLU A 118 -10.69 4.68 3.36
N VAL A 119 -10.58 3.36 3.40
CA VAL A 119 -9.64 2.63 2.53
C VAL A 119 -10.03 2.79 1.06
N ALA A 120 -11.32 2.68 0.71
CA ALA A 120 -11.76 2.90 -0.67
C ALA A 120 -11.52 4.35 -1.15
N GLN A 121 -11.52 5.33 -0.24
CA GLN A 121 -11.13 6.71 -0.52
C GLN A 121 -9.63 6.86 -0.73
N GLN A 122 -8.82 6.25 0.14
CA GLN A 122 -7.38 6.30 0.03
C GLN A 122 -6.90 5.60 -1.24
N GLN A 123 -7.34 4.36 -1.52
CA GLN A 123 -6.77 3.51 -2.58
C GLN A 123 -6.92 4.12 -3.98
N ARG A 124 -7.95 4.94 -4.21
CA ARG A 124 -8.18 5.61 -5.50
C ARG A 124 -7.44 6.94 -5.65
N SER A 125 -6.79 7.43 -4.59
CA SER A 125 -6.11 8.73 -4.57
C SER A 125 -4.74 8.67 -5.27
N HIS A 126 -4.20 9.84 -5.59
CA HIS A 126 -2.80 9.96 -6.02
C HIS A 126 -1.82 9.64 -4.88
N HIS A 127 -2.20 9.91 -3.63
CA HIS A 127 -1.39 9.60 -2.47
C HIS A 127 -1.08 8.10 -2.36
N ALA A 128 -2.07 7.23 -2.58
CA ALA A 128 -1.83 5.78 -2.62
C ALA A 128 -0.79 5.37 -3.67
N LYS A 129 -0.73 6.11 -4.78
CA LYS A 129 0.19 5.82 -5.90
C LYS A 129 1.51 6.57 -5.79
N ALA A 130 1.77 7.29 -4.69
CA ALA A 130 2.94 8.16 -4.55
C ALA A 130 4.26 7.40 -4.65
N GLY A 131 4.32 6.15 -4.19
CA GLY A 131 5.51 5.30 -4.27
C GLY A 131 5.89 4.91 -5.70
N ASN A 132 4.97 4.99 -6.67
CA ASN A 132 5.26 4.67 -8.06
C ASN A 132 6.24 5.66 -8.72
N ILE A 133 6.43 6.85 -8.14
CA ILE A 133 7.43 7.81 -8.64
C ILE A 133 8.84 7.23 -8.65
N LEU A 134 9.12 6.29 -7.75
CA LEU A 134 10.43 5.68 -7.62
C LEU A 134 10.77 4.76 -8.79
N ALA A 135 9.75 4.27 -9.48
CA ALA A 135 9.90 3.52 -10.72
C ALA A 135 9.76 4.41 -11.97
N SER A 136 9.78 5.74 -11.82
CA SER A 136 9.72 6.69 -12.95
C SER A 136 11.10 7.16 -13.36
N LEU A 137 11.19 7.69 -14.59
CA LEU A 137 12.40 8.31 -15.12
C LEU A 137 12.86 9.51 -14.27
N ASP A 138 11.93 10.15 -13.55
CA ASP A 138 12.21 11.30 -12.68
C ASP A 138 13.01 10.90 -11.44
N ASN A 139 13.00 9.61 -11.06
CA ASN A 139 13.80 9.10 -9.94
C ASN A 139 15.27 8.82 -10.32
N LEU A 140 15.67 9.01 -11.59
CA LEU A 140 17.06 8.84 -12.00
C LEU A 140 18.01 9.74 -11.20
N LEU A 141 17.62 11.00 -10.98
CA LEU A 141 18.41 11.95 -10.21
C LEU A 141 18.51 11.54 -8.73
N GLY A 142 17.43 10.99 -8.17
CA GLY A 142 17.40 10.48 -6.81
C GLY A 142 18.32 9.27 -6.65
N GLU A 143 18.00 8.17 -7.34
CA GLU A 143 18.65 6.88 -7.09
C GLU A 143 20.06 6.75 -7.66
N VAL A 144 20.34 7.34 -8.83
CA VAL A 144 21.66 7.16 -9.47
C VAL A 144 22.66 8.22 -9.02
N ILE A 145 22.25 9.48 -8.90
CA ILE A 145 23.16 10.56 -8.50
C ILE A 145 23.22 10.69 -6.97
N GLY A 146 22.07 10.66 -6.29
CA GLY A 146 22.00 10.71 -4.83
C GLY A 146 22.34 9.38 -4.15
N GLY A 147 22.08 8.26 -4.82
CA GLY A 147 22.31 6.92 -4.30
C GLY A 147 21.16 6.39 -3.42
N PRO A 148 21.08 5.06 -3.22
CA PRO A 148 19.97 4.43 -2.48
C PRO A 148 19.81 4.92 -1.04
N ALA A 149 20.91 5.26 -0.36
CA ALA A 149 20.87 5.75 1.02
C ALA A 149 20.20 7.13 1.13
N ALA A 150 20.48 8.04 0.19
CA ALA A 150 19.88 9.37 0.17
C ALA A 150 18.38 9.30 -0.17
N VAL A 151 18.01 8.43 -1.12
CA VAL A 151 16.61 8.18 -1.47
C VAL A 151 15.86 7.57 -0.30
N ASN A 152 16.46 6.59 0.39
CA ASN A 152 15.86 5.97 1.57
C ASN A 152 15.64 6.95 2.72
N ALA A 153 16.61 7.83 3.01
CA ALA A 153 16.49 8.83 4.06
C ALA A 153 15.56 10.01 3.70
N GLY A 154 15.27 10.21 2.42
CA GLY A 154 14.47 11.34 1.92
C GLY A 154 13.17 10.90 1.25
N CYS A 155 13.25 10.54 -0.03
CA CYS A 155 12.10 10.29 -0.89
C CYS A 155 11.19 9.17 -0.34
N LEU A 156 11.79 8.05 0.09
CA LEU A 156 11.03 6.87 0.52
C LEU A 156 10.24 7.13 1.80
N GLN A 157 10.72 8.00 2.68
CA GLN A 157 10.05 8.31 3.95
C GLN A 157 8.70 9.00 3.74
N CYS A 158 8.56 9.77 2.66
CA CYS A 158 7.32 10.47 2.34
C CYS A 158 6.49 9.77 1.27
N HIS A 159 7.11 9.35 0.16
CA HIS A 159 6.39 8.72 -0.96
C HIS A 159 6.05 7.26 -0.70
N GLY A 160 6.89 6.56 0.06
CA GLY A 160 6.79 5.13 0.33
C GLY A 160 7.54 4.29 -0.69
N SER A 161 7.89 3.06 -0.30
CA SER A 161 8.63 2.09 -1.12
C SER A 161 7.94 0.73 -1.13
N THR A 162 8.45 -0.20 -1.93
CA THR A 162 8.06 -1.61 -1.83
C THR A 162 8.63 -2.24 -0.58
N VAL A 163 7.77 -2.84 0.24
CA VAL A 163 8.20 -3.63 1.38
C VAL A 163 8.52 -5.05 0.90
N GLU A 164 9.77 -5.44 1.05
CA GLU A 164 10.27 -6.77 0.73
C GLU A 164 10.26 -7.66 1.97
N LEU A 165 10.04 -8.96 1.76
CA LEU A 165 10.02 -9.96 2.80
C LEU A 165 11.22 -10.90 2.64
N ASP A 166 11.79 -11.35 3.74
CA ASP A 166 12.76 -12.43 3.79
C ASP A 166 12.07 -13.81 3.63
N ASP A 167 12.89 -14.87 3.57
CA ASP A 167 12.42 -16.26 3.43
C ASP A 167 11.56 -16.74 4.62
N LYS A 168 11.56 -16.00 5.73
CA LYS A 168 10.76 -16.28 6.93
C LYS A 168 9.48 -15.46 6.98
N GLY A 169 9.18 -14.67 5.93
CA GLY A 169 8.01 -13.80 5.88
C GLY A 169 8.15 -12.52 6.71
N ARG A 170 9.35 -12.13 7.13
CA ARG A 170 9.58 -10.89 7.88
C ARG A 170 10.01 -9.77 6.94
N PRO A 171 9.59 -8.51 7.16
CA PRO A 171 10.04 -7.41 6.34
C PRO A 171 11.55 -7.17 6.47
N THR A 172 12.22 -6.90 5.36
CA THR A 172 13.68 -6.72 5.34
C THR A 172 14.07 -5.34 5.91
N PRO A 173 15.20 -5.23 6.65
CA PRO A 173 15.67 -3.94 7.18
C PRO A 173 15.97 -2.88 6.11
N GLN A 174 16.18 -3.32 4.86
CA GLN A 174 16.45 -2.44 3.72
C GLN A 174 15.19 -1.68 3.27
N THR A 175 14.01 -2.27 3.48
CA THR A 175 12.73 -1.72 3.00
C THR A 175 11.75 -1.38 4.12
N TRP A 176 12.11 -1.71 5.37
CA TRP A 176 11.30 -1.50 6.56
C TRP A 176 12.15 -1.01 7.74
N PRO A 177 11.70 -0.04 8.55
CA PRO A 177 10.37 0.59 8.54
C PRO A 177 10.15 1.59 7.38
N ASN A 178 8.91 1.63 6.88
CA ASN A 178 8.47 2.61 5.90
C ASN A 178 7.01 3.02 6.17
N THR A 179 6.78 4.32 6.35
CA THR A 179 5.44 4.91 6.58
C THR A 179 5.03 5.87 5.48
N GLY A 180 5.72 5.86 4.34
CA GLY A 180 5.42 6.74 3.23
C GLY A 180 4.03 6.49 2.64
N ILE A 181 3.38 7.56 2.19
CA ILE A 181 1.93 7.60 1.94
C ILE A 181 1.48 6.64 0.83
N GLY A 182 2.38 6.27 -0.08
CA GLY A 182 2.17 5.34 -1.19
C GLY A 182 3.01 4.05 -1.09
N ARG A 183 3.38 3.62 0.13
CA ARG A 183 4.08 2.33 0.39
C ARG A 183 3.41 1.16 -0.34
N ILE A 184 4.18 0.30 -1.00
CA ILE A 184 3.64 -0.92 -1.62
C ILE A 184 3.77 -2.06 -0.62
N ASN A 185 2.63 -2.58 -0.17
CA ASN A 185 2.56 -3.61 0.87
C ASN A 185 2.76 -5.03 0.30
N PRO A 186 3.14 -6.02 1.13
CA PRO A 186 3.32 -7.40 0.68
C PRO A 186 2.06 -8.04 0.08
N ASP A 187 0.88 -7.65 0.55
CA ASP A 187 -0.43 -8.08 0.01
C ASP A 187 -0.80 -7.39 -1.31
N GLY A 188 0.02 -6.45 -1.78
CA GLY A 188 -0.17 -5.67 -3.01
C GLY A 188 -1.04 -4.43 -2.86
N SER A 189 -1.56 -4.14 -1.67
CA SER A 189 -2.28 -2.89 -1.40
C SER A 189 -1.33 -1.70 -1.31
N LEU A 190 -1.87 -0.50 -1.56
CA LEU A 190 -1.07 0.71 -1.69
C LEU A 190 -1.28 1.67 -0.51
N GLY A 191 -0.20 2.21 0.02
CA GLY A 191 -0.17 3.23 1.06
C GLY A 191 0.06 2.71 2.48
N SER A 192 0.22 3.69 3.37
CA SER A 192 0.39 3.54 4.81
C SER A 192 -0.76 4.24 5.53
N CYS A 193 -1.39 3.55 6.50
CA CYS A 193 -2.50 4.08 7.31
C CYS A 193 -2.06 4.64 8.67
N SER A 194 -0.74 4.65 8.93
CA SER A 194 -0.09 5.21 10.12
C SER A 194 0.56 6.55 9.80
#